data_AF-A0A1X7A5Q7-F1
#
_entry.id   AF-A0A1X7A5Q7-F1
#
_cell.length_a   1.000
_cell.length_b   1.000
_cell.length_c   1.000
_cell.angle_alpha   90.00
_cell.angle_beta   90.00
_cell.angle_gamma   90.00
#
_symmetry.space_group_name_H-M   'P 1'
#
loop_
_entity.id
_entity.type
_entity.pdbx_description
1 polymer ?
#
loop_
_entity_poly.entity_id
_entity_poly.type
_entity_poly.pdbx_seq_one_letter_code
_entity_poly.pdbx_strand_id
1 'polypeptide(L)'
;MTYLSQPRLALLCVLFFVETLMIVAVYQFGVSVECRASVAELWCQQLRGSLGRGITVIAAMSLYFVARPKAGKTLVALSSGATSGLWPAIHALGVLLIFSPVILFGPALLQDRLETALPIMATGALAGVLGGAFWMVSPRGWAAWLADQRWVPLWLALMAALLPEAATMSGMLWNWDWLAQPTFQAVALIMSMSGLAVMVDVSEYIIGANDFFVQIAAACSGVEGLALVTGFVGLYAVLFRDTLRQRPLWLVLWPLALGLSWVFNVIRIAVLVMIGVGGAPDLAVNGFHSYAGWLAFTILALLILALAQSLPWLHRNRAVPSARIPLLQDWDAARILPFVVFMISGIVVSAFWTAPEAGYPWRVIAMALSLALFSQAYARLKWRPDALSLAAGGVVGIVWILAGLASGAQATITDLAGPIGGAALVLWIGARLVGTIFLVPMIEELFFRGYLHARIDDGSMPLRILAFTISAVGFALLHGQWLAAGLASLVFSALLIRRGRVGDAVAAHVAANAVVALWAVSSGNWALI
;
A
#
# COMPACT_ATOMS: atom_id res chain seq x y z
N MET A 1 16.37 -12.05 -6.74
CA MET A 1 16.21 -12.18 -5.27
C MET A 1 16.76 -13.51 -4.76
N THR A 2 17.95 -13.91 -5.23
CA THR A 2 18.72 -15.07 -4.72
C THR A 2 19.43 -14.76 -3.38
N TYR A 3 18.81 -13.92 -2.54
CA TYR A 3 19.46 -13.27 -1.41
C TYR A 3 19.35 -14.06 -0.09
N LEU A 4 18.31 -14.87 0.06
CA LEU A 4 18.00 -15.55 1.32
C LEU A 4 18.33 -17.04 1.29
N SER A 5 19.19 -17.49 0.38
CA SER A 5 19.82 -18.80 0.45
C SER A 5 20.78 -18.91 1.66
N GLN A 6 21.11 -17.79 2.30
CA GLN A 6 21.93 -17.74 3.51
C GLN A 6 21.06 -18.00 4.76
N PRO A 7 21.32 -19.08 5.53
CA PRO A 7 20.46 -19.49 6.64
C PRO A 7 20.38 -18.45 7.75
N ARG A 8 21.47 -17.71 8.02
CA ARG A 8 21.50 -16.65 9.04
C ARG A 8 20.57 -15.49 8.69
N LEU A 9 20.59 -15.05 7.43
CA LEU A 9 19.75 -13.94 6.99
C LEU A 9 18.27 -14.30 7.03
N ALA A 10 17.92 -15.51 6.55
CA ALA A 10 16.54 -15.97 6.61
C ALA A 10 16.04 -16.11 8.05
N LEU A 11 16.87 -16.66 8.95
CA LEU A 11 16.56 -16.74 10.38
C LEU A 11 16.29 -15.36 10.97
N LEU A 12 17.16 -14.38 10.70
CA LEU A 12 17.01 -13.00 11.19
C LEU A 12 15.76 -12.32 10.66
N CYS A 13 15.42 -12.50 9.38
CA CYS A 13 14.19 -11.95 8.81
C CYS A 13 12.94 -12.54 9.50
N VAL A 14 12.91 -13.85 9.75
CA VAL A 14 11.81 -14.50 10.48
C VAL A 14 11.77 -14.01 11.92
N LEU A 15 12.93 -13.93 12.59
CA LEU A 15 13.04 -13.46 13.97
C LEU A 15 12.50 -12.04 14.11
N PHE A 16 12.99 -11.08 13.31
CA PHE A 16 12.54 -9.69 13.36
C PHE A 16 11.04 -9.55 13.04
N PHE A 17 10.52 -10.38 12.12
CA PHE A 17 9.10 -10.39 11.82
C PHE A 17 8.28 -10.84 13.04
N VAL A 18 8.66 -11.94 13.68
CA VAL A 18 7.99 -12.45 14.89
C VAL A 18 8.10 -11.46 16.05
N GLU A 19 9.28 -10.88 16.29
CA GLU A 19 9.50 -9.86 17.30
C GLU A 19 8.63 -8.62 17.08
N THR A 20 8.56 -8.13 15.83
CA THR A 20 7.70 -7.00 15.49
C THR A 20 6.23 -7.32 15.76
N LEU A 21 5.75 -8.52 15.39
CA LEU A 21 4.39 -8.95 15.69
C LEU A 21 4.13 -9.02 17.20
N MET A 22 5.08 -9.53 17.98
CA MET A 22 4.95 -9.58 19.45
C MET A 22 4.93 -8.18 20.07
N ILE A 23 5.79 -7.27 19.63
CA ILE A 23 5.82 -5.88 20.09
C ILE A 23 4.47 -5.21 19.79
N VAL A 24 3.95 -5.39 18.57
CA VAL A 24 2.62 -4.87 18.19
C VAL A 24 1.52 -5.47 19.06
N ALA A 25 1.48 -6.80 19.20
CA ALA A 25 0.46 -7.47 20.02
C ALA A 25 0.45 -6.96 21.47
N VAL A 26 1.62 -6.77 22.07
CA VAL A 26 1.74 -6.31 23.45
C VAL A 26 1.45 -4.80 23.58
N TYR A 27 2.17 -3.95 22.84
CA TYR A 27 2.15 -2.50 23.08
C TYR A 27 1.06 -1.74 22.32
N GLN A 28 0.52 -2.30 21.24
CA GLN A 28 -0.59 -1.68 20.50
C GLN A 28 -1.95 -2.19 20.97
N PHE A 29 -2.04 -3.47 21.39
CA PHE A 29 -3.32 -4.11 21.74
C PHE A 29 -3.40 -4.57 23.20
N GLY A 30 -2.27 -4.96 23.81
CA GLY A 30 -2.23 -5.48 25.17
C GLY A 30 -2.08 -4.43 26.28
N VAL A 31 -1.73 -3.19 25.92
CA VAL A 31 -1.55 -2.09 26.88
C VAL A 31 -2.27 -0.83 26.40
N SER A 32 -3.01 -0.19 27.30
CA SER A 32 -3.61 1.13 27.09
C SER A 32 -2.64 2.23 27.53
N VAL A 33 -1.85 2.76 26.58
CA VAL A 33 -0.97 3.92 26.82
C VAL A 33 -1.54 5.17 26.14
N GLU A 34 -1.77 6.22 26.91
CA GLU A 34 -2.17 7.54 26.42
C GLU A 34 -0.99 8.52 26.51
N CYS A 35 -0.28 8.71 25.40
CA CYS A 35 0.93 9.56 25.38
C CYS A 35 0.64 11.03 25.73
N ARG A 36 -0.53 11.56 25.37
CA ARG A 36 -0.91 12.96 25.64
C ARG A 36 -1.08 13.26 27.13
N ALA A 37 -1.38 12.25 27.93
CA ALA A 37 -1.55 12.39 29.38
C ALA A 37 -0.22 12.24 30.14
N SER A 38 0.91 12.07 29.45
CA SER A 38 2.22 11.83 30.06
C SER A 38 3.12 13.07 30.04
N VAL A 39 3.90 13.27 31.10
CA VAL A 39 4.91 14.34 31.17
C VAL A 39 6.02 14.15 30.12
N ALA A 40 6.21 12.90 29.68
CA ALA A 40 7.12 12.51 28.60
C ALA A 40 6.41 12.32 27.25
N GLU A 41 5.41 13.17 26.95
CA GLU A 41 4.56 13.06 25.76
C GLU A 41 5.37 12.86 24.48
N LEU A 42 6.39 13.71 24.24
CA LEU A 42 7.23 13.64 23.05
C LEU A 42 7.90 12.27 22.91
N TRP A 43 8.54 11.77 23.97
CA TRP A 43 9.24 10.48 23.94
C TRP A 43 8.28 9.31 23.75
N CYS A 44 7.11 9.36 24.39
CA CYS A 44 6.06 8.37 24.18
C CYS A 44 5.58 8.35 22.73
N GLN A 45 5.30 9.52 22.14
CA GLN A 45 4.88 9.62 20.74
C GLN A 45 5.97 9.11 19.79
N GLN A 46 7.24 9.43 20.05
CA GLN A 46 8.38 8.97 19.25
C GLN A 46 8.54 7.44 19.29
N LEU A 47 8.42 6.83 20.47
CA LEU A 47 8.47 5.38 20.63
C LEU A 47 7.26 4.70 19.98
N ARG A 48 6.05 5.26 20.13
CA ARG A 48 4.84 4.72 19.49
C ARG A 48 4.90 4.82 17.96
N GLY A 49 5.50 5.89 17.44
CA GLY A 49 5.75 6.08 16.00
C GLY A 49 6.85 5.19 15.41
N SER A 50 7.68 4.56 16.24
CA SER A 50 8.84 3.78 15.79
C SER A 50 8.47 2.62 14.86
N LEU A 51 7.32 1.98 15.07
CA LEU A 51 6.80 0.93 14.19
C LEU A 51 6.52 1.47 12.78
N GLY A 52 5.84 2.61 12.69
CA GLY A 52 5.55 3.28 11.42
C GLY A 52 6.84 3.61 10.66
N ARG A 53 7.86 4.13 11.36
CA ARG A 53 9.19 4.39 10.79
C ARG A 53 9.89 3.12 10.34
N GLY A 54 9.80 2.05 11.13
CA GLY A 54 10.34 0.75 10.77
C GLY A 54 9.74 0.24 9.46
N ILE A 55 8.41 0.33 9.32
CA ILE A 55 7.70 -0.07 8.12
C ILE A 55 8.13 0.78 6.91
N THR A 56 8.24 2.11 7.05
CA THR A 56 8.68 2.97 5.93
C THR A 56 10.13 2.68 5.52
N VAL A 57 11.03 2.44 6.48
CA VAL A 57 12.42 2.04 6.21
C VAL A 57 12.47 0.69 5.50
N ILE A 58 11.73 -0.30 5.98
CA ILE A 58 11.66 -1.64 5.37
C ILE A 58 11.13 -1.53 3.93
N ALA A 59 10.09 -0.75 3.70
CA ALA A 59 9.54 -0.53 2.36
C ALA A 59 10.56 0.13 1.42
N ALA A 60 11.21 1.21 1.87
CA ALA A 60 12.23 1.91 1.09
C ALA A 60 13.44 1.03 0.78
N MET A 61 13.92 0.24 1.75
CA MET A 61 15.01 -0.71 1.56
C MET A 61 14.63 -1.87 0.66
N SER A 62 13.41 -2.39 0.77
CA SER A 62 12.91 -3.44 -0.12
C SER A 62 12.88 -2.96 -1.57
N LEU A 63 12.38 -1.75 -1.81
CA LEU A 63 12.41 -1.11 -3.14
C LEU A 63 13.85 -0.91 -3.63
N TYR A 64 14.76 -0.48 -2.75
CA TYR A 64 16.17 -0.32 -3.08
C TYR A 64 16.80 -1.64 -3.53
N PHE A 65 16.59 -2.74 -2.80
CA PHE A 65 17.14 -4.04 -3.17
C PHE A 65 16.50 -4.62 -4.45
N VAL A 66 15.22 -4.34 -4.70
CA VAL A 66 14.54 -4.69 -5.96
C VAL A 66 15.14 -3.93 -7.13
N ALA A 67 15.33 -2.62 -7.00
CA ALA A 67 15.90 -1.78 -8.06
C ALA A 67 17.41 -2.02 -8.25
N ARG A 68 18.13 -2.38 -7.18
CA ARG A 68 19.58 -2.57 -7.14
C ARG A 68 19.96 -3.98 -6.73
N PRO A 69 19.73 -4.99 -7.59
CA PRO A 69 20.00 -6.37 -7.23
C PRO A 69 21.48 -6.63 -6.90
N LYS A 70 22.44 -5.89 -7.46
CA LYS A 70 23.86 -6.02 -7.10
C LYS A 70 24.11 -5.68 -5.63
N ALA A 71 23.48 -4.62 -5.11
CA ALA A 71 23.61 -4.20 -3.71
C ALA A 71 23.11 -5.26 -2.74
N GLY A 72 22.00 -5.94 -3.07
CA GLY A 72 21.53 -7.09 -2.30
C GLY A 72 22.51 -8.27 -2.35
N LYS A 73 23.15 -8.53 -3.51
CA LYS A 73 24.06 -9.70 -3.67
C LYS A 73 25.30 -9.51 -2.81
N THR A 74 25.86 -8.31 -2.81
CA THR A 74 27.04 -7.98 -2.02
C THR A 74 26.73 -8.01 -0.53
N LEU A 75 25.58 -7.52 -0.08
CA LEU A 75 25.18 -7.60 1.34
C LEU A 75 25.04 -9.05 1.82
N VAL A 76 24.45 -9.90 0.99
CA VAL A 76 24.28 -11.33 1.29
C VAL A 76 25.62 -12.07 1.29
N ALA A 77 26.53 -11.73 0.40
CA ALA A 77 27.88 -12.28 0.44
C ALA A 77 28.65 -11.85 1.71
N LEU A 78 28.35 -10.66 2.26
CA LEU A 78 28.93 -10.22 3.53
C LEU A 78 28.30 -10.90 4.75
N SER A 79 27.03 -11.30 4.67
CA SER A 79 26.34 -11.98 5.78
C SER A 79 26.82 -13.42 6.03
N SER A 80 27.49 -14.04 5.05
CA SER A 80 28.17 -15.32 5.27
C SER A 80 29.45 -15.20 6.10
N GLY A 81 29.97 -13.98 6.29
CA GLY A 81 31.14 -13.74 7.14
C GLY A 81 30.88 -14.08 8.61
N ALA A 82 31.95 -14.34 9.36
CA ALA A 82 31.87 -14.53 10.80
C ALA A 82 31.48 -13.21 11.50
N THR A 83 30.55 -13.29 12.44
CA THR A 83 30.19 -12.21 13.36
C THR A 83 30.52 -12.64 14.79
N SER A 84 30.83 -11.68 15.67
CA SER A 84 31.02 -11.97 17.09
C SER A 84 29.74 -12.57 17.71
N GLY A 85 29.89 -13.55 18.60
CA GLY A 85 28.79 -14.11 19.40
C GLY A 85 28.17 -13.10 20.38
N LEU A 86 28.80 -11.94 20.57
CA LEU A 86 28.27 -10.86 21.39
C LEU A 86 27.00 -10.21 20.80
N TRP A 87 26.93 -10.07 19.47
CA TRP A 87 25.82 -9.37 18.80
C TRP A 87 24.44 -10.03 18.98
N PRO A 88 24.29 -11.36 18.82
CA PRO A 88 23.02 -12.01 19.16
C PRO A 88 22.65 -11.85 20.64
N ALA A 89 23.62 -11.84 21.56
CA ALA A 89 23.36 -11.60 22.98
C ALA A 89 22.87 -10.15 23.24
N ILE A 90 23.49 -9.16 22.59
CA ILE A 90 23.04 -7.75 22.65
C ILE A 90 21.62 -7.61 22.08
N HIS A 91 21.34 -8.28 20.96
CA HIS A 91 20.02 -8.28 20.35
C HIS A 91 18.97 -8.88 21.28
N ALA A 92 19.23 -10.07 21.82
CA ALA A 92 18.32 -10.75 22.76
C ALA A 92 18.10 -9.92 24.03
N LEU A 93 19.16 -9.31 24.58
CA LEU A 93 19.04 -8.39 25.71
C LEU A 93 18.18 -7.17 25.35
N GLY A 94 18.36 -6.62 24.14
CA GLY A 94 17.54 -5.51 23.65
C GLY A 94 16.05 -5.86 23.60
N VAL A 95 15.71 -7.02 23.04
CA VAL A 95 14.33 -7.52 22.99
C VAL A 95 13.77 -7.74 24.40
N LEU A 96 14.55 -8.35 25.31
CA LEU A 96 14.14 -8.51 26.71
C LEU A 96 13.88 -7.17 27.40
N LEU A 97 14.72 -6.17 27.17
CA LEU A 97 14.53 -4.81 27.71
C LEU A 97 13.30 -4.12 27.14
N ILE A 98 12.92 -4.39 25.88
CA ILE A 98 11.67 -3.87 25.32
C ILE A 98 10.49 -4.40 26.14
N PHE A 99 10.42 -5.70 26.41
CA PHE A 99 9.28 -6.32 27.10
C PHE A 99 9.32 -6.20 28.63
N SER A 100 10.47 -5.90 29.23
CA SER A 100 10.63 -5.91 30.68
C SER A 100 9.67 -4.99 31.44
N PRO A 101 9.29 -3.79 30.96
CA PRO A 101 8.35 -2.95 31.71
C PRO A 101 6.96 -3.56 31.83
N VAL A 102 6.48 -4.25 30.79
CA VAL A 102 5.18 -4.95 30.84
C VAL A 102 5.26 -6.16 31.76
N ILE A 103 6.38 -6.88 31.75
CA ILE A 103 6.61 -8.04 32.62
C ILE A 103 6.71 -7.62 34.10
N LEU A 104 7.40 -6.52 34.38
CA LEU A 104 7.69 -6.06 35.75
C LEU A 104 6.55 -5.29 36.38
N PHE A 105 5.90 -4.39 35.63
CA PHE A 105 4.84 -3.52 36.16
C PHE A 105 3.44 -4.08 35.89
N GLY A 106 3.29 -4.93 34.87
CA GLY A 106 2.00 -5.35 34.36
C GLY A 106 1.36 -4.31 33.41
N PRO A 107 0.41 -4.72 32.56
CA PRO A 107 -0.20 -3.84 31.55
C PRO A 107 -1.00 -2.68 32.16
N ALA A 108 -1.63 -2.89 33.32
CA ALA A 108 -2.49 -1.88 33.95
C ALA A 108 -1.70 -0.70 34.57
N LEU A 109 -0.48 -0.95 35.07
CA LEU A 109 0.32 0.05 35.76
C LEU A 109 1.37 0.72 34.86
N LEU A 110 1.45 0.33 33.58
CA LEU A 110 2.47 0.83 32.68
C LEU A 110 2.28 2.33 32.36
N GLN A 111 1.04 2.81 32.31
CA GLN A 111 0.73 4.23 32.13
C GLN A 111 1.33 5.08 33.26
N ASP A 112 1.17 4.63 34.51
CA ASP A 112 1.65 5.36 35.70
C ASP A 112 3.17 5.32 35.85
N ARG A 113 3.83 4.34 35.23
CA ARG A 113 5.29 4.14 35.29
C ARG A 113 5.99 4.47 33.99
N LEU A 114 5.33 5.21 33.10
CA LEU A 114 5.80 5.45 31.75
C LEU A 114 7.17 6.14 31.72
N GLU A 115 7.43 7.11 32.62
CA GLU A 115 8.73 7.80 32.71
C GLU A 115 9.90 6.84 32.99
N THR A 116 9.67 5.80 33.80
CA THR A 116 10.67 4.77 34.09
C THR A 116 10.75 3.76 32.94
N ALA A 117 9.62 3.41 32.32
CA ALA A 117 9.55 2.42 31.26
C ALA A 117 10.18 2.91 29.93
N LEU A 118 9.95 4.16 29.54
CA LEU A 118 10.41 4.73 28.27
C LEU A 118 11.92 4.60 28.03
N PRO A 119 12.83 5.01 28.94
CA PRO A 119 14.26 4.88 28.71
C PRO A 119 14.71 3.42 28.62
N ILE A 120 14.07 2.50 29.36
CA ILE A 120 14.35 1.06 29.29
C ILE A 120 13.98 0.53 27.91
N MET A 121 12.78 0.84 27.42
CA MET A 121 12.32 0.43 26.09
C MET A 121 13.14 1.06 24.98
N ALA A 122 13.51 2.35 25.09
CA ALA A 122 14.35 3.03 24.11
C ALA A 122 15.75 2.39 24.01
N THR A 123 16.35 2.09 25.16
CA THR A 123 17.64 1.39 25.23
C THR A 123 17.52 -0.02 24.66
N GLY A 124 16.44 -0.73 24.99
CA GLY A 124 16.13 -2.05 24.44
C GLY A 124 15.96 -2.03 22.92
N ALA A 125 15.22 -1.07 22.39
CA ALA A 125 15.04 -0.87 20.95
C ALA A 125 16.37 -0.59 20.24
N LEU A 126 17.21 0.30 20.78
CA LEU A 126 18.52 0.60 20.21
C LEU A 126 19.45 -0.63 20.22
N ALA A 127 19.52 -1.34 21.35
CA ALA A 127 20.31 -2.57 21.48
C ALA A 127 19.79 -3.69 20.56
N GLY A 128 18.47 -3.84 20.45
CA GLY A 128 17.81 -4.80 19.56
C GLY A 128 18.17 -4.53 18.10
N VAL A 129 18.01 -3.29 17.63
CA VAL A 129 18.30 -2.90 16.24
C VAL A 129 19.80 -3.03 15.92
N LEU A 130 20.68 -2.48 16.76
CA LEU A 130 22.13 -2.54 16.51
C LEU A 130 22.67 -3.96 16.64
N GLY A 131 22.23 -4.70 17.66
CA GLY A 131 22.58 -6.10 17.86
C GLY A 131 22.13 -6.96 16.67
N GLY A 132 20.90 -6.79 16.21
CA GLY A 132 20.35 -7.50 15.05
C GLY A 132 21.09 -7.15 13.76
N ALA A 133 21.33 -5.85 13.50
CA ALA A 133 22.09 -5.40 12.34
C ALA A 133 23.52 -5.97 12.34
N PHE A 134 24.22 -5.93 13.47
CA PHE A 134 25.59 -6.42 13.57
C PHE A 134 25.73 -7.94 13.68
N TRP A 135 24.64 -8.62 14.06
CA TRP A 135 24.50 -10.07 13.92
C TRP A 135 24.29 -10.48 12.45
N MET A 136 23.57 -9.66 11.67
CA MET A 136 23.39 -9.89 10.23
C MET A 136 24.70 -9.75 9.45
N VAL A 137 25.40 -8.64 9.66
CA VAL A 137 26.69 -8.33 9.01
C VAL A 137 27.57 -7.61 10.03
N SER A 138 28.87 -7.93 10.08
CA SER A 138 29.78 -7.27 11.03
C SER A 138 29.81 -5.74 10.82
N PRO A 139 30.15 -4.92 11.85
CA PRO A 139 30.22 -3.47 11.70
C PRO A 139 31.14 -3.01 10.56
N ARG A 140 32.27 -3.69 10.36
CA ARG A 140 33.18 -3.44 9.23
C ARG A 140 32.55 -3.81 7.89
N GLY A 141 31.77 -4.89 7.84
CA GLY A 141 31.02 -5.29 6.65
C GLY A 141 29.94 -4.27 6.28
N TRP A 142 29.21 -3.73 7.26
CA TRP A 142 28.26 -2.63 7.03
C TRP A 142 28.95 -1.37 6.52
N ALA A 143 30.06 -0.96 7.13
CA ALA A 143 30.82 0.20 6.67
C ALA A 143 31.34 0.01 5.24
N ALA A 144 31.87 -1.17 4.92
CA ALA A 144 32.34 -1.50 3.57
C ALA A 144 31.19 -1.52 2.55
N TRP A 145 30.05 -2.12 2.90
CA TRP A 145 28.87 -2.18 2.04
C TRP A 145 28.26 -0.79 1.81
N LEU A 146 28.12 0.01 2.86
CA LEU A 146 27.64 1.39 2.75
C LEU A 146 28.60 2.22 1.88
N ALA A 147 29.92 2.09 2.07
CA ALA A 147 30.91 2.77 1.24
C ALA A 147 30.82 2.36 -0.25
N ASP A 148 30.69 1.06 -0.53
CA ASP A 148 30.49 0.51 -1.88
C ASP A 148 29.21 1.08 -2.53
N GLN A 149 28.14 1.20 -1.75
CA GLN A 149 26.87 1.80 -2.19
C GLN A 149 26.84 3.35 -2.06
N ARG A 150 28.00 3.98 -1.82
CA ARG A 150 28.16 5.45 -1.68
C ARG A 150 27.22 6.07 -0.65
N TRP A 151 26.99 5.35 0.45
CA TRP A 151 26.15 5.72 1.59
C TRP A 151 24.67 5.98 1.28
N VAL A 152 24.21 5.66 0.05
CA VAL A 152 22.81 5.82 -0.34
C VAL A 152 21.84 5.08 0.57
N PRO A 153 22.09 3.81 0.94
CA PRO A 153 21.13 3.07 1.76
C PRO A 153 20.91 3.72 3.13
N LEU A 154 21.97 4.28 3.73
CA LEU A 154 21.89 4.98 5.00
C LEU A 154 21.01 6.24 4.88
N TRP A 155 21.27 7.07 3.87
CA TRP A 155 20.46 8.28 3.64
C TRP A 155 19.02 7.95 3.30
N LEU A 156 18.78 6.91 2.50
CA LEU A 156 17.44 6.46 2.16
C LEU A 156 16.70 5.93 3.40
N ALA A 157 17.36 5.17 4.27
CA ALA A 157 16.78 4.72 5.54
C ALA A 157 16.48 5.91 6.47
N LEU A 158 17.39 6.88 6.60
CA LEU A 158 17.16 8.07 7.42
C LEU A 158 15.97 8.89 6.90
N MET A 159 15.91 9.14 5.58
CA MET A 159 14.80 9.86 4.96
C MET A 159 13.48 9.11 5.11
N ALA A 160 13.48 7.79 4.93
CA ALA A 160 12.29 6.97 5.13
C ALA A 160 11.81 6.98 6.59
N ALA A 161 12.74 6.96 7.55
CA ALA A 161 12.43 7.02 8.97
C ALA A 161 11.86 8.39 9.40
N LEU A 162 12.21 9.47 8.71
CA LEU A 162 11.71 10.83 8.98
C LEU A 162 10.43 11.17 8.20
N LEU A 163 10.01 10.29 7.28
CA LEU A 163 8.90 10.55 6.38
C LEU A 163 7.55 10.69 7.12
N PRO A 164 7.22 9.88 8.15
CA PRO A 164 6.01 10.08 8.95
C PRO A 164 5.98 11.44 9.65
N GLU A 165 7.12 11.92 10.16
CA GLU A 165 7.23 13.24 10.82
C GLU A 165 7.13 14.36 9.79
N ALA A 166 7.74 14.21 8.63
CA ALA A 166 7.61 15.17 7.55
C ALA A 166 6.13 15.30 7.11
N ALA A 167 5.39 14.19 7.10
CA ALA A 167 3.96 14.21 6.82
C ALA A 167 3.16 14.95 7.91
N THR A 168 3.43 14.72 9.20
CA THR A 168 2.75 15.47 10.28
C THR A 168 3.14 16.95 10.30
N MET A 169 4.42 17.27 10.06
CA MET A 169 4.91 18.65 9.95
C MET A 169 4.35 19.38 8.73
N SER A 170 3.99 18.67 7.66
CA SER A 170 3.34 19.28 6.49
C SER A 170 2.01 19.95 6.84
N GLY A 171 1.37 19.55 7.93
CA GLY A 171 0.19 20.22 8.48
C GLY A 171 0.44 21.67 8.91
N MET A 172 1.65 21.99 9.38
CA MET A 172 2.03 23.37 9.72
C MET A 172 2.19 24.24 8.47
N LEU A 173 2.55 23.62 7.34
CA LEU A 173 2.72 24.28 6.05
C LEU A 173 1.39 24.54 5.36
N TRP A 174 0.28 23.94 5.81
CA TRP A 174 -1.04 24.16 5.23
C TRP A 174 -1.54 25.60 5.42
N ASN A 175 -1.18 26.24 6.53
CA ASN A 175 -1.60 27.62 6.85
C ASN A 175 -0.74 28.68 6.15
N TRP A 176 0.05 28.29 5.15
CA TRP A 176 0.88 29.22 4.41
C TRP A 176 0.10 29.90 3.28
N ASP A 177 -0.19 31.20 3.47
CA ASP A 177 -0.99 32.00 2.53
C ASP A 177 -0.42 32.02 1.10
N TRP A 178 0.90 31.91 0.95
CA TRP A 178 1.57 31.98 -0.37
C TRP A 178 1.16 30.87 -1.34
N LEU A 179 0.61 29.75 -0.85
CA LEU A 179 0.07 28.69 -1.73
C LEU A 179 -1.46 28.62 -1.67
N ALA A 180 -2.05 28.88 -0.49
CA ALA A 180 -3.51 28.88 -0.34
C ALA A 180 -4.17 29.97 -1.19
N GLN A 181 -3.66 31.20 -1.16
CA GLN A 181 -4.25 32.33 -1.88
C GLN A 181 -4.16 32.17 -3.41
N PRO A 182 -2.99 31.83 -4.02
CA PRO A 182 -2.95 31.57 -5.47
C PRO A 182 -3.80 30.38 -5.89
N THR A 183 -3.90 29.34 -5.05
CA THR A 183 -4.79 28.20 -5.33
C THR A 183 -6.24 28.64 -5.37
N PHE A 184 -6.69 29.41 -4.37
CA PHE A 184 -8.05 29.94 -4.33
C PHE A 184 -8.35 30.85 -5.54
N GLN A 185 -7.44 31.77 -5.87
CA GLN A 185 -7.59 32.65 -7.03
C GLN A 185 -7.66 31.86 -8.35
N ALA A 186 -6.83 30.83 -8.52
CA ALA A 186 -6.86 30.00 -9.71
C ALA A 186 -8.17 29.20 -9.81
N VAL A 187 -8.70 28.69 -8.69
CA VAL A 187 -10.02 28.06 -8.64
C VAL A 187 -11.12 29.06 -9.02
N ALA A 188 -11.07 30.28 -8.47
CA ALA A 188 -12.02 31.34 -8.79
C ALA A 188 -12.00 31.74 -10.26
N LEU A 189 -10.82 31.76 -10.89
CA LEU A 189 -10.67 32.00 -12.32
C LEU A 189 -11.35 30.90 -13.15
N ILE A 190 -11.10 29.62 -12.84
CA ILE A 190 -11.73 28.50 -13.55
C ILE A 190 -13.24 28.53 -13.36
N MET A 191 -13.71 28.76 -12.13
CA MET A 191 -15.14 28.90 -11.83
C MET A 191 -15.77 30.03 -12.63
N SER A 192 -15.12 31.19 -12.71
CA SER A 192 -15.63 32.35 -13.49
C SER A 192 -15.72 32.05 -15.00
N MET A 193 -14.88 31.14 -15.51
CA MET A 193 -14.92 30.70 -16.91
C MET A 193 -16.05 29.70 -17.21
N SER A 194 -16.72 29.15 -16.19
CA SER A 194 -17.79 28.15 -16.37
C SER A 194 -19.10 28.74 -16.88
N GLY A 195 -19.24 30.07 -16.92
CA GLY A 195 -20.49 30.76 -17.28
C GLY A 195 -21.53 30.81 -16.15
N LEU A 196 -21.21 30.27 -14.96
CA LEU A 196 -22.04 30.39 -13.76
C LEU A 196 -21.93 31.78 -13.13
N ALA A 197 -22.98 32.22 -12.43
CA ALA A 197 -22.94 33.41 -11.58
C ALA A 197 -22.18 33.08 -10.27
N VAL A 198 -20.85 33.13 -10.34
CA VAL A 198 -19.96 32.76 -9.23
C VAL A 198 -19.88 33.89 -8.22
N MET A 199 -20.11 33.57 -6.94
CA MET A 199 -19.78 34.47 -5.83
C MET A 199 -18.50 34.02 -5.16
N VAL A 200 -17.63 34.98 -4.87
CA VAL A 200 -16.29 34.76 -4.31
C VAL A 200 -16.09 35.71 -3.14
N ASP A 201 -15.85 35.15 -1.95
CA ASP A 201 -15.38 35.87 -0.77
C ASP A 201 -13.91 35.53 -0.54
N VAL A 202 -13.03 36.50 -0.79
CA VAL A 202 -11.57 36.32 -0.69
C VAL A 202 -11.10 36.33 0.76
N SER A 203 -11.79 37.01 1.67
CA SER A 203 -11.42 37.07 3.10
C SER A 203 -11.63 35.74 3.80
N GLU A 204 -12.75 35.07 3.50
CA GLU A 204 -13.13 33.82 4.16
C GLU A 204 -12.80 32.57 3.33
N TYR A 205 -12.21 32.75 2.13
CA TYR A 205 -11.94 31.70 1.15
C TYR A 205 -13.21 30.92 0.75
N ILE A 206 -14.34 31.62 0.61
CA ILE A 206 -15.62 31.03 0.21
C ILE A 206 -15.83 31.22 -1.28
N ILE A 207 -16.18 30.14 -1.98
CA ILE A 207 -16.55 30.18 -3.40
C ILE A 207 -17.75 29.29 -3.67
N GLY A 208 -18.62 29.72 -4.56
CA GLY A 208 -19.80 28.96 -4.95
C GLY A 208 -20.63 29.65 -6.01
N ALA A 209 -21.75 29.01 -6.36
CA ALA A 209 -22.77 29.55 -7.24
C ALA A 209 -24.13 28.94 -6.87
N ASN A 210 -25.21 29.65 -7.21
CA ASN A 210 -26.58 29.28 -6.84
C ASN A 210 -26.70 29.12 -5.31
N ASP A 211 -27.10 27.93 -4.83
CA ASP A 211 -27.31 27.62 -3.42
C ASP A 211 -26.16 26.82 -2.80
N PHE A 212 -25.07 26.58 -3.53
CA PHE A 212 -23.94 25.75 -3.08
C PHE A 212 -22.67 26.59 -2.92
N PHE A 213 -22.22 26.72 -1.67
CA PHE A 213 -21.02 27.45 -1.27
C PHE A 213 -20.10 26.55 -0.46
N VAL A 214 -18.80 26.65 -0.74
CA VAL A 214 -17.77 25.87 -0.06
C VAL A 214 -16.68 26.80 0.45
N GLN A 215 -16.29 26.61 1.70
CA GLN A 215 -15.09 27.21 2.25
C GLN A 215 -13.88 26.34 1.91
N ILE A 216 -12.92 26.89 1.17
CA ILE A 216 -11.68 26.19 0.81
C ILE A 216 -10.69 26.35 1.96
N ALA A 217 -10.62 25.34 2.82
CA ALA A 217 -9.68 25.32 3.95
C ALA A 217 -8.22 25.37 3.47
N ALA A 218 -7.32 25.89 4.32
CA ALA A 218 -5.89 26.00 4.02
C ALA A 218 -5.21 24.65 3.69
N ALA A 219 -5.77 23.54 4.22
CA ALA A 219 -5.37 22.18 3.86
C ALA A 219 -5.52 21.86 2.36
N CYS A 220 -6.38 22.58 1.64
CA CYS A 220 -6.59 22.44 0.19
C CYS A 220 -5.58 23.21 -0.67
N SER A 221 -4.59 23.88 -0.06
CA SER A 221 -3.52 24.62 -0.74
C SER A 221 -2.70 23.76 -1.73
N GLY A 222 -2.67 22.44 -1.54
CA GLY A 222 -1.94 21.50 -2.41
C GLY A 222 -0.54 21.14 -1.91
N VAL A 223 -0.12 21.63 -0.73
CA VAL A 223 1.18 21.30 -0.12
C VAL A 223 1.39 19.78 0.02
N GLU A 224 0.35 19.04 0.41
CA GLU A 224 0.44 17.59 0.54
C GLU A 224 0.82 16.92 -0.80
N GLY A 225 0.19 17.33 -1.89
CA GLY A 225 0.52 16.84 -3.24
C GLY A 225 1.96 17.16 -3.63
N LEU A 226 2.43 18.39 -3.35
CA LEU A 226 3.81 18.80 -3.61
C LEU A 226 4.82 17.96 -2.81
N ALA A 227 4.52 17.65 -1.55
CA ALA A 227 5.34 16.80 -0.69
C ALA A 227 5.39 15.36 -1.21
N LEU A 228 4.23 14.77 -1.54
CA LEU A 228 4.14 13.42 -2.09
C LEU A 228 4.88 13.28 -3.43
N VAL A 229 4.71 14.24 -4.34
CA VAL A 229 5.40 14.27 -5.64
C VAL A 229 6.90 14.44 -5.46
N THR A 230 7.35 15.30 -4.54
CA THR A 230 8.78 15.45 -4.22
C THR A 230 9.36 14.15 -3.67
N GLY A 231 8.66 13.50 -2.73
CA GLY A 231 9.06 12.20 -2.18
C GLY A 231 9.15 11.12 -3.26
N PHE A 232 8.16 11.07 -4.16
CA PHE A 232 8.13 10.13 -5.27
C PHE A 232 9.28 10.34 -6.26
N VAL A 233 9.50 11.58 -6.73
CA VAL A 233 10.60 11.92 -7.64
C VAL A 233 11.96 11.69 -6.97
N GLY A 234 12.09 12.03 -5.68
CA GLY A 234 13.30 11.77 -4.89
C GLY A 234 13.61 10.28 -4.77
N LEU A 235 12.62 9.46 -4.43
CA LEU A 235 12.77 8.01 -4.39
C LEU A 235 13.18 7.47 -5.76
N TYR A 236 12.51 7.90 -6.83
CA TYR A 236 12.85 7.52 -8.19
C TYR A 236 14.28 7.92 -8.59
N ALA A 237 14.70 9.14 -8.23
CA ALA A 237 16.05 9.66 -8.45
C ALA A 237 17.11 8.80 -7.76
N VAL A 238 16.83 8.36 -6.52
CA VAL A 238 17.72 7.50 -5.72
C VAL A 238 17.80 6.10 -6.30
N LEU A 239 16.66 5.45 -6.56
CA LEU A 239 16.61 4.08 -7.08
C LEU A 239 17.34 3.97 -8.43
N PHE A 240 17.15 4.95 -9.31
CA PHE A 240 17.69 4.95 -10.67
C PHE A 240 18.88 5.90 -10.85
N ARG A 241 19.60 6.24 -9.77
CA ARG A 241 20.69 7.24 -9.77
C ARG A 241 21.82 7.05 -10.78
N ASP A 242 22.04 5.82 -11.26
CA ASP A 242 23.12 5.49 -12.19
C ASP A 242 22.64 5.42 -13.64
N THR A 243 21.34 5.22 -13.85
CA THR A 243 20.71 5.27 -15.18
C THR A 243 20.26 6.69 -15.52
N LEU A 244 19.83 7.48 -14.52
CA LEU A 244 19.30 8.83 -14.70
C LEU A 244 20.36 9.94 -14.54
N ARG A 245 20.20 11.00 -15.33
CA ARG A 245 20.91 12.27 -15.17
C ARG A 245 20.20 13.10 -14.09
N GLN A 246 20.90 13.34 -12.99
CA GLN A 246 20.34 14.04 -11.83
C GLN A 246 20.02 15.52 -12.11
N ARG A 247 20.91 16.24 -12.82
CA ARG A 247 20.68 17.68 -13.09
C ARG A 247 19.38 17.93 -13.87
N PRO A 248 19.13 17.28 -15.01
CA PRO A 248 17.90 17.53 -15.77
C PRO A 248 16.64 17.02 -15.05
N LEU A 249 16.77 15.94 -14.25
CA LEU A 249 15.68 15.46 -13.40
C LEU A 249 15.23 16.53 -12.39
N TRP A 250 16.17 17.10 -11.63
CA TRP A 250 15.86 18.07 -10.57
C TRP A 250 15.58 19.49 -11.08
N LEU A 251 16.13 19.90 -12.23
CA LEU A 251 15.93 21.25 -12.77
C LEU A 251 14.75 21.36 -13.73
N VAL A 252 14.27 20.24 -14.29
CA VAL A 252 13.20 20.26 -15.30
C VAL A 252 12.03 19.37 -14.87
N LEU A 253 12.25 18.08 -14.64
CA LEU A 253 11.15 17.16 -14.36
C LEU A 253 10.51 17.44 -12.99
N TRP A 254 11.32 17.70 -11.96
CA TRP A 254 10.80 17.97 -10.61
C TRP A 254 9.96 19.26 -10.55
N PRO A 255 10.41 20.43 -11.03
CA PRO A 255 9.58 21.64 -11.05
C PRO A 255 8.32 21.47 -11.91
N LEU A 256 8.44 20.78 -13.06
CA LEU A 256 7.29 20.48 -13.90
C LEU A 256 6.27 19.59 -13.16
N ALA A 257 6.75 18.56 -12.44
CA ALA A 257 5.90 17.67 -11.66
C ALA A 257 5.19 18.41 -10.52
N LEU A 258 5.86 19.36 -9.85
CA LEU A 258 5.25 20.22 -8.84
C LEU A 258 4.19 21.15 -9.45
N GLY A 259 4.49 21.78 -10.58
CA GLY A 259 3.53 22.62 -11.30
C GLY A 259 2.29 21.83 -11.73
N LEU A 260 2.48 20.64 -12.30
CA LEU A 260 1.39 19.74 -12.67
C LEU A 260 0.58 19.27 -11.45
N SER A 261 1.24 18.98 -10.33
CA SER A 261 0.56 18.65 -9.07
C SER A 261 -0.33 19.78 -8.58
N TRP A 262 0.16 21.01 -8.63
CA TRP A 262 -0.62 22.18 -8.24
C TRP A 262 -1.79 22.44 -9.20
N VAL A 263 -1.56 22.35 -10.52
CA VAL A 263 -2.62 22.46 -11.53
C VAL A 263 -3.69 21.38 -11.35
N PHE A 264 -3.32 20.13 -11.10
CA PHE A 264 -4.27 19.06 -10.82
C PHE A 264 -5.07 19.33 -9.55
N ASN A 265 -4.45 19.90 -8.51
CA ASN A 265 -5.15 20.31 -7.30
C ASN A 265 -6.19 21.42 -7.57
N VAL A 266 -5.80 22.45 -8.33
CA VAL A 266 -6.70 23.55 -8.72
C VAL A 266 -7.89 23.02 -9.54
N ILE A 267 -7.62 22.22 -10.57
CA ILE A 267 -8.67 21.60 -11.40
C ILE A 267 -9.58 20.72 -10.55
N ARG A 268 -9.00 19.90 -9.66
CA ARG A 268 -9.76 19.04 -8.74
C ARG A 268 -10.75 19.84 -7.92
N ILE A 269 -10.31 20.91 -7.27
CA ILE A 269 -11.17 21.75 -6.42
C ILE A 269 -12.28 22.39 -7.27
N ALA A 270 -11.93 22.99 -8.41
CA ALA A 270 -12.91 23.63 -9.28
C ALA A 270 -13.98 22.62 -9.79
N VAL A 271 -13.56 21.44 -10.22
CA VAL A 271 -14.48 20.36 -10.65
C VAL A 271 -15.40 19.92 -9.52
N LEU A 272 -14.89 19.75 -8.31
CA LEU A 272 -15.72 19.37 -7.16
C LEU A 272 -16.74 20.45 -6.81
N VAL A 273 -16.36 21.74 -6.86
CA VAL A 273 -17.33 22.84 -6.66
C VAL A 273 -18.40 22.84 -7.77
N MET A 274 -18.02 22.67 -9.04
CA MET A 274 -18.97 22.58 -10.15
C MET A 274 -19.93 21.38 -10.02
N ILE A 275 -19.44 20.23 -9.55
CA ILE A 275 -20.26 19.04 -9.28
C ILE A 275 -21.29 19.35 -8.17
N GLY A 276 -20.87 20.05 -7.11
CA GLY A 276 -21.76 20.47 -6.03
C GLY A 276 -22.85 21.43 -6.51
N VAL A 277 -22.47 22.45 -7.30
CA VAL A 277 -23.41 23.38 -7.94
C VAL A 277 -24.36 22.67 -8.90
N GLY A 278 -23.89 21.63 -9.60
CA GLY A 278 -24.67 20.82 -10.54
C GLY A 278 -25.69 19.88 -9.89
N GLY A 279 -25.86 19.93 -8.56
CA GLY A 279 -26.86 19.15 -7.83
C GLY A 279 -26.33 17.88 -7.16
N ALA A 280 -25.01 17.71 -7.03
CA ALA A 280 -24.40 16.59 -6.33
C ALA A 280 -23.50 17.05 -5.15
N PRO A 281 -24.06 17.75 -4.14
CA PRO A 281 -23.30 18.31 -3.02
C PRO A 281 -22.56 17.23 -2.20
N ASP A 282 -23.19 16.08 -1.97
CA ASP A 282 -22.56 14.98 -1.22
C ASP A 282 -21.33 14.41 -1.94
N LEU A 283 -21.37 14.34 -3.28
CA LEU A 283 -20.22 13.89 -4.07
C LEU A 283 -19.08 14.91 -4.01
N ALA A 284 -19.41 16.20 -4.05
CA ALA A 284 -18.44 17.27 -3.92
C ALA A 284 -17.73 17.20 -2.56
N VAL A 285 -18.49 17.18 -1.45
CA VAL A 285 -17.96 17.14 -0.08
C VAL A 285 -17.10 15.89 0.16
N ASN A 286 -17.60 14.70 -0.19
CA ASN A 286 -16.84 13.46 0.00
C ASN A 286 -15.59 13.40 -0.90
N GLY A 287 -15.65 13.98 -2.10
CA GLY A 287 -14.54 14.08 -3.03
C GLY A 287 -13.38 14.95 -2.49
N PHE A 288 -13.67 15.96 -1.65
CA PHE A 288 -12.64 16.80 -1.01
C PHE A 288 -11.79 16.03 0.01
N HIS A 289 -12.31 14.98 0.64
CA HIS A 289 -11.68 14.36 1.81
C HIS A 289 -10.69 13.20 1.52
N SER A 290 -10.61 12.63 0.30
CA SER A 290 -9.46 11.78 -0.06
C SER A 290 -9.40 11.33 -1.54
N TYR A 291 -10.49 10.81 -2.09
CA TYR A 291 -10.43 9.93 -3.28
C TYR A 291 -9.96 10.64 -4.56
N ALA A 292 -10.46 11.85 -4.82
CA ALA A 292 -10.06 12.63 -5.98
C ALA A 292 -8.58 13.04 -5.91
N GLY A 293 -8.05 13.27 -4.70
CA GLY A 293 -6.62 13.52 -4.47
C GLY A 293 -5.76 12.31 -4.82
N TRP A 294 -6.11 11.13 -4.32
CA TRP A 294 -5.42 9.88 -4.64
C TRP A 294 -5.45 9.54 -6.12
N LEU A 295 -6.59 9.79 -6.79
CA LEU A 295 -6.71 9.61 -8.23
C LEU A 295 -5.77 10.54 -9.00
N ALA A 296 -5.80 11.84 -8.69
CA ALA A 296 -4.92 12.84 -9.31
C ALA A 296 -3.44 12.52 -9.09
N PHE A 297 -3.05 12.14 -7.86
CA PHE A 297 -1.69 11.73 -7.55
C PHE A 297 -1.27 10.47 -8.33
N THR A 298 -2.15 9.46 -8.42
CA THR A 298 -1.86 8.22 -9.15
C THR A 298 -1.64 8.50 -10.64
N ILE A 299 -2.51 9.29 -11.26
CA ILE A 299 -2.37 9.70 -12.67
C ILE A 299 -1.05 10.46 -12.87
N LEU A 300 -0.74 11.42 -11.99
CA LEU A 300 0.48 12.21 -12.07
C LEU A 300 1.73 11.35 -11.88
N ALA A 301 1.74 10.42 -10.92
CA ALA A 301 2.86 9.52 -10.69
C ALA A 301 3.12 8.62 -11.90
N LEU A 302 2.07 8.06 -12.52
CA LEU A 302 2.17 7.28 -13.75
C LEU A 302 2.66 8.13 -14.93
N LEU A 303 2.19 9.37 -15.05
CA LEU A 303 2.67 10.32 -16.07
C LEU A 303 4.15 10.66 -15.87
N ILE A 304 4.58 10.93 -14.64
CA ILE A 304 5.99 11.18 -14.30
C ILE A 304 6.83 9.97 -14.68
N LEU A 305 6.40 8.75 -14.37
CA LEU A 305 7.12 7.53 -14.76
C LEU A 305 7.20 7.39 -16.29
N ALA A 306 6.09 7.59 -17.00
CA ALA A 306 6.03 7.49 -18.45
C ALA A 306 6.95 8.53 -19.12
N LEU A 307 6.93 9.78 -18.65
CA LEU A 307 7.83 10.84 -19.10
C LEU A 307 9.30 10.51 -18.76
N ALA A 308 9.57 10.12 -17.52
CA ALA A 308 10.91 9.80 -17.09
C ALA A 308 11.53 8.65 -17.90
N GLN A 309 10.74 7.65 -18.29
CA GLN A 309 11.18 6.50 -19.09
C GLN A 309 11.25 6.79 -20.59
N SER A 310 10.41 7.69 -21.11
CA SER A 310 10.37 8.02 -22.54
C SER A 310 11.38 9.07 -22.96
N LEU A 311 11.74 10.01 -22.08
CA LEU A 311 12.61 11.13 -22.39
C LEU A 311 14.10 10.70 -22.42
N PRO A 312 14.76 10.67 -23.59
CA PRO A 312 16.12 10.12 -23.71
C PRO A 312 17.18 10.97 -23.01
N TRP A 313 16.97 12.28 -22.93
CA TRP A 313 17.91 13.22 -22.29
C TRP A 313 17.97 13.05 -20.76
N LEU A 314 17.01 12.35 -20.15
CA LEU A 314 17.07 12.00 -18.74
C LEU A 314 18.01 10.81 -18.44
N HIS A 315 18.50 10.09 -19.46
CA HIS A 315 19.30 8.88 -19.25
C HIS A 315 20.79 9.09 -19.56
N ARG A 316 21.68 8.51 -18.73
CA ARG A 316 23.15 8.60 -18.86
C ARG A 316 23.68 7.74 -20.01
N ASN A 317 23.29 6.47 -20.03
CA ASN A 317 23.63 5.51 -21.07
C ASN A 317 22.33 4.93 -21.60
N ARG A 318 22.08 5.04 -22.91
CA ARG A 318 21.04 4.24 -23.56
C ARG A 318 21.46 2.78 -23.36
N ALA A 319 20.69 2.04 -22.57
CA ALA A 319 20.71 0.60 -22.78
C ALA A 319 20.31 0.38 -24.25
N VAL A 320 21.08 -0.42 -24.99
CA VAL A 320 20.60 -0.97 -26.27
C VAL A 320 19.23 -1.55 -25.97
N PRO A 321 18.15 -1.17 -26.69
CA PRO A 321 16.84 -1.73 -26.43
C PRO A 321 16.98 -3.25 -26.50
N SER A 322 16.87 -3.94 -25.37
CA SER A 322 16.60 -5.38 -25.43
C SER A 322 15.32 -5.51 -26.26
N ALA A 323 15.19 -6.58 -27.05
CA ALA A 323 13.96 -6.86 -27.77
C ALA A 323 12.79 -6.77 -26.77
N ARG A 324 12.02 -5.68 -26.84
CA ARG A 324 10.97 -5.42 -25.87
C ARG A 324 9.87 -6.42 -26.17
N ILE A 325 9.58 -7.31 -25.23
CA ILE A 325 8.41 -8.17 -25.32
C ILE A 325 7.19 -7.22 -25.37
N PRO A 326 6.30 -7.34 -26.37
CA PRO A 326 5.09 -6.53 -26.40
C PRO A 326 4.31 -6.70 -25.10
N LEU A 327 3.74 -5.62 -24.55
CA LEU A 327 3.10 -5.64 -23.22
C LEU A 327 2.09 -6.78 -23.08
N LEU A 328 1.24 -6.98 -24.09
CA LEU A 328 0.20 -8.02 -24.11
C LEU A 328 0.75 -9.47 -24.18
N GLN A 329 2.04 -9.63 -24.50
CA GLN A 329 2.73 -10.93 -24.52
C GLN A 329 3.60 -11.15 -23.27
N ASP A 330 3.74 -10.13 -22.42
CA ASP A 330 4.54 -10.18 -21.21
C ASP A 330 3.77 -10.87 -20.07
N TRP A 331 4.34 -11.95 -19.54
CA TRP A 331 3.74 -12.74 -18.46
C TRP A 331 3.76 -12.01 -17.11
N ASP A 332 4.73 -11.12 -16.87
CA ASP A 332 4.71 -10.27 -15.68
C ASP A 332 3.56 -9.27 -15.78
N ALA A 333 3.37 -8.65 -16.95
CA ALA A 333 2.25 -7.74 -17.20
C ALA A 333 0.89 -8.45 -17.03
N ALA A 334 0.75 -9.67 -17.55
CA ALA A 334 -0.47 -10.46 -17.42
C ALA A 334 -0.83 -10.80 -15.96
N ARG A 335 0.14 -10.79 -15.03
CA ARG A 335 -0.10 -11.06 -13.60
C ARG A 335 -0.27 -9.80 -12.75
N ILE A 336 0.29 -8.66 -13.19
CA ILE A 336 0.30 -7.41 -12.42
C ILE A 336 -0.80 -6.45 -12.90
N LEU A 337 -0.95 -6.28 -14.22
CA LEU A 337 -1.79 -5.23 -14.77
C LEU A 337 -3.28 -5.37 -14.41
N PRO A 338 -3.90 -6.57 -14.43
CA PRO A 338 -5.28 -6.73 -13.97
C PRO A 338 -5.46 -6.32 -12.50
N PHE A 339 -4.48 -6.60 -11.65
CA PHE A 339 -4.50 -6.20 -10.25
C PHE A 339 -4.40 -4.68 -10.08
N VAL A 340 -3.53 -4.02 -10.85
CA VAL A 340 -3.45 -2.55 -10.88
C VAL A 340 -4.77 -1.94 -11.36
N VAL A 341 -5.37 -2.47 -12.43
CA VAL A 341 -6.68 -2.02 -12.94
C VAL A 341 -7.77 -2.22 -11.90
N PHE A 342 -7.79 -3.37 -11.21
CA PHE A 342 -8.71 -3.64 -10.11
C PHE A 342 -8.59 -2.59 -8.99
N MET A 343 -7.38 -2.29 -8.53
CA MET A 343 -7.14 -1.30 -7.48
C MET A 343 -7.53 0.12 -7.92
N ILE A 344 -7.11 0.55 -9.12
CA ILE A 344 -7.46 1.87 -9.66
C ILE A 344 -8.96 2.01 -9.88
N SER A 345 -9.65 0.95 -10.32
CA SER A 345 -11.11 0.97 -10.51
C SER A 345 -11.86 1.28 -9.21
N GLY A 346 -11.33 0.83 -8.05
CA GLY A 346 -11.88 1.18 -6.75
C GLY A 346 -11.76 2.66 -6.45
N ILE A 347 -10.58 3.25 -6.67
CA ILE A 347 -10.34 4.70 -6.48
C ILE A 347 -11.25 5.52 -7.39
N VAL A 348 -11.39 5.11 -8.67
CA VAL A 348 -12.27 5.78 -9.63
C VAL A 348 -13.72 5.74 -9.16
N VAL A 349 -14.22 4.56 -8.79
CA VAL A 349 -15.62 4.44 -8.36
C VAL A 349 -15.88 5.24 -7.09
N SER A 350 -14.98 5.21 -6.11
CA SER A 350 -15.09 6.04 -4.90
C SER A 350 -14.99 7.55 -5.17
N ALA A 351 -14.38 7.96 -6.28
CA ALA A 351 -14.27 9.38 -6.65
C ALA A 351 -15.50 9.91 -7.41
N PHE A 352 -16.25 9.04 -8.10
CA PHE A 352 -17.33 9.46 -9.00
C PHE A 352 -18.74 9.00 -8.57
N TRP A 353 -18.87 8.11 -7.59
CA TRP A 353 -20.16 7.64 -7.07
C TRP A 353 -20.36 8.04 -5.61
N THR A 354 -21.53 8.58 -5.27
CA THR A 354 -21.94 8.86 -3.88
C THR A 354 -22.06 7.58 -3.06
N ALA A 355 -22.61 6.53 -3.68
CA ALA A 355 -22.57 5.15 -3.18
C ALA A 355 -21.64 4.34 -4.08
N PRO A 356 -20.35 4.12 -3.70
CA PRO A 356 -19.38 3.40 -4.53
C PRO A 356 -19.87 2.01 -4.99
N GLU A 357 -20.73 1.35 -4.21
CA GLU A 357 -21.31 0.06 -4.61
C GLU A 357 -22.12 0.13 -5.90
N ALA A 358 -22.79 1.26 -6.19
CA ALA A 358 -23.52 1.44 -7.45
C ALA A 358 -22.59 1.45 -8.68
N GLY A 359 -21.32 1.84 -8.50
CA GLY A 359 -20.31 1.81 -9.56
C GLY A 359 -19.67 0.44 -9.77
N TYR A 360 -20.02 -0.58 -8.99
CA TYR A 360 -19.38 -1.91 -9.08
C TYR A 360 -19.44 -2.56 -10.48
N PRO A 361 -20.53 -2.46 -11.27
CA PRO A 361 -20.54 -3.00 -12.63
C PRO A 361 -19.42 -2.44 -13.53
N TRP A 362 -19.02 -1.18 -13.33
CA TRP A 362 -17.88 -0.60 -14.05
C TRP A 362 -16.55 -1.21 -13.65
N ARG A 363 -16.40 -1.60 -12.37
CA ARG A 363 -15.23 -2.35 -11.90
C ARG A 363 -15.18 -3.73 -12.56
N VAL A 364 -16.31 -4.41 -12.68
CA VAL A 364 -16.44 -5.72 -13.36
C VAL A 364 -16.03 -5.60 -14.82
N ILE A 365 -16.50 -4.57 -15.53
CA ILE A 365 -16.09 -4.30 -16.92
C ILE A 365 -14.58 -4.07 -17.00
N ALA A 366 -14.01 -3.21 -16.14
CA ALA A 366 -12.58 -2.93 -16.13
C ALA A 366 -11.73 -4.19 -15.86
N MET A 367 -12.12 -4.98 -14.86
CA MET A 367 -11.49 -6.26 -14.54
C MET A 367 -11.58 -7.25 -15.71
N ALA A 368 -12.77 -7.45 -16.27
CA ALA A 368 -13.00 -8.38 -17.37
C ALA A 368 -12.21 -8.00 -18.63
N LEU A 369 -12.22 -6.71 -19.01
CA LEU A 369 -11.43 -6.20 -20.13
C LEU A 369 -9.93 -6.39 -19.89
N SER A 370 -9.44 -6.08 -18.69
CA SER A 370 -8.03 -6.27 -18.36
C SER A 370 -7.59 -7.73 -18.48
N LEU A 371 -8.42 -8.68 -18.06
CA LEU A 371 -8.14 -10.11 -18.22
C LEU A 371 -8.29 -10.58 -19.67
N ALA A 372 -9.29 -10.09 -20.41
CA ALA A 372 -9.52 -10.47 -21.80
C ALA A 372 -8.33 -10.13 -22.71
N LEU A 373 -7.69 -8.98 -22.46
CA LEU A 373 -6.48 -8.55 -23.17
C LEU A 373 -5.30 -9.54 -23.05
N PHE A 374 -5.25 -10.32 -21.97
CA PHE A 374 -4.22 -11.34 -21.72
C PHE A 374 -4.76 -12.78 -21.83
N SER A 375 -5.94 -12.98 -22.41
CA SER A 375 -6.60 -14.29 -22.54
C SER A 375 -5.68 -15.38 -23.12
N GLN A 376 -4.86 -15.05 -24.12
CA GLN A 376 -3.88 -15.98 -24.70
C GLN A 376 -2.81 -16.43 -23.71
N ALA A 377 -2.39 -15.55 -22.79
CA ALA A 377 -1.42 -15.90 -21.75
C ALA A 377 -2.05 -16.87 -20.73
N TYR A 378 -3.31 -16.62 -20.35
CA TYR A 378 -4.03 -17.48 -19.39
C TYR A 378 -4.46 -18.82 -19.97
N ALA A 379 -4.65 -18.93 -21.28
CA ALA A 379 -4.90 -20.19 -21.95
C ALA A 379 -3.74 -21.21 -21.78
N ARG A 380 -2.53 -20.72 -21.49
CA ARG A 380 -1.34 -21.56 -21.25
C ARG A 380 -1.24 -22.06 -19.81
N LEU A 381 -2.07 -21.55 -18.90
CA LEU A 381 -2.09 -22.02 -17.51
C LEU A 381 -2.62 -23.46 -17.44
N LYS A 382 -2.06 -24.25 -16.52
CA LYS A 382 -2.52 -25.62 -16.27
C LYS A 382 -3.78 -25.60 -15.40
N TRP A 383 -4.94 -25.45 -16.04
CA TRP A 383 -6.25 -25.54 -15.41
C TRP A 383 -6.64 -27.00 -15.16
N ARG A 384 -6.26 -27.53 -13.99
CA ARG A 384 -6.63 -28.90 -13.56
C ARG A 384 -6.95 -28.92 -12.05
N PRO A 385 -7.97 -28.15 -11.61
CA PRO A 385 -8.36 -28.14 -10.21
C PRO A 385 -8.74 -29.55 -9.77
N ASP A 386 -8.27 -29.97 -8.62
CA ASP A 386 -8.66 -31.24 -8.01
C ASP A 386 -9.70 -31.04 -6.92
N ALA A 387 -10.30 -32.16 -6.50
CA ALA A 387 -11.29 -32.18 -5.43
C ALA A 387 -10.76 -31.56 -4.14
N LEU A 388 -9.46 -31.71 -3.85
CA LEU A 388 -8.84 -31.11 -2.67
C LEU A 388 -8.84 -29.57 -2.74
N SER A 389 -8.47 -28.97 -3.87
CA SER A 389 -8.53 -27.51 -4.04
C SER A 389 -9.94 -26.98 -3.87
N LEU A 390 -10.93 -27.61 -4.49
CA LEU A 390 -12.34 -27.20 -4.37
C LEU A 390 -12.87 -27.39 -2.93
N ALA A 391 -12.55 -28.52 -2.28
CA ALA A 391 -12.95 -28.78 -0.91
C ALA A 391 -12.31 -27.80 0.08
N ALA A 392 -11.01 -27.52 -0.07
CA ALA A 392 -10.31 -26.55 0.76
C ALA A 392 -10.91 -25.15 0.61
N GLY A 393 -11.22 -24.72 -0.62
CA GLY A 393 -11.95 -23.49 -0.90
C GLY A 393 -13.33 -23.45 -0.25
N GLY A 394 -14.11 -24.53 -0.41
CA GLY A 394 -15.43 -24.65 0.22
C GLY A 394 -15.37 -24.55 1.74
N VAL A 395 -14.40 -25.21 2.39
CA VAL A 395 -14.17 -25.10 3.84
C VAL A 395 -13.83 -23.67 4.24
N VAL A 396 -12.98 -22.97 3.49
CA VAL A 396 -12.68 -21.55 3.74
C VAL A 396 -13.95 -20.70 3.67
N GLY A 397 -14.79 -20.88 2.64
CA GLY A 397 -16.06 -20.18 2.51
C GLY A 397 -17.03 -20.46 3.67
N ILE A 398 -17.16 -21.72 4.10
CA ILE A 398 -17.97 -22.10 5.27
C ILE A 398 -17.46 -21.43 6.54
N VAL A 399 -16.14 -21.45 6.77
CA VAL A 399 -15.52 -20.82 7.94
C VAL A 399 -15.81 -19.32 7.96
N TRP A 400 -15.71 -18.63 6.82
CA TRP A 400 -16.02 -17.21 6.74
C TRP A 400 -17.49 -16.91 7.09
N ILE A 401 -18.44 -17.74 6.65
CA ILE A 401 -19.85 -17.60 7.01
C ILE A 401 -20.04 -17.81 8.52
N LEU A 402 -19.57 -18.96 9.05
CA LEU A 402 -19.82 -19.36 10.44
C LEU A 402 -19.18 -18.42 11.46
N ALA A 403 -18.03 -17.84 11.13
CA ALA A 403 -17.35 -16.92 12.02
C ALA A 403 -17.85 -15.46 11.88
N GLY A 404 -18.86 -15.20 11.04
CA GLY A 404 -19.34 -13.84 10.74
C GLY A 404 -18.33 -13.00 9.97
N LEU A 405 -17.27 -13.63 9.45
CA LEU A 405 -16.11 -12.98 8.84
C LEU A 405 -16.32 -12.64 7.34
N ALA A 406 -17.43 -13.12 6.76
CA ALA A 406 -17.84 -12.78 5.40
C ALA A 406 -18.52 -11.40 5.30
N SER A 407 -18.92 -10.80 6.42
CA SER A 407 -19.61 -9.51 6.44
C SER A 407 -18.64 -8.36 6.15
N GLY A 408 -18.81 -7.69 5.01
CA GLY A 408 -18.20 -6.39 4.73
C GLY A 408 -19.11 -5.28 5.24
N ALA A 409 -18.54 -4.15 5.68
CA ALA A 409 -19.30 -2.93 5.94
C ALA A 409 -19.72 -2.31 4.60
N GLN A 410 -20.66 -2.96 3.91
CA GLN A 410 -21.17 -2.52 2.61
C GLN A 410 -22.67 -2.25 2.70
N ALA A 411 -23.11 -1.19 2.01
CA ALA A 411 -24.51 -0.80 1.88
C ALA A 411 -25.36 -2.01 1.49
N THR A 412 -26.44 -2.20 2.24
CA THR A 412 -27.37 -3.29 1.95
C THR A 412 -28.02 -3.07 0.58
N ILE A 413 -28.39 -4.15 -0.12
CA ILE A 413 -29.16 -4.02 -1.38
C ILE A 413 -30.39 -3.12 -1.20
N THR A 414 -30.95 -3.01 0.01
CA THR A 414 -31.98 -2.04 0.37
C THR A 414 -31.64 -0.58 0.02
N ASP A 415 -30.37 -0.19 0.13
CA ASP A 415 -29.89 1.17 -0.19
C ASP A 415 -29.80 1.41 -1.71
N LEU A 416 -29.61 0.34 -2.49
CA LEU A 416 -29.62 0.36 -3.97
C LEU A 416 -31.00 0.06 -4.56
N ALA A 417 -31.87 -0.66 -3.86
CA ALA A 417 -33.14 -1.14 -4.42
C ALA A 417 -34.18 -0.02 -4.64
N GLY A 418 -34.06 1.11 -3.92
CA GLY A 418 -34.93 2.26 -4.11
C GLY A 418 -34.70 3.02 -5.43
N PRO A 419 -33.43 3.34 -5.81
CA PRO A 419 -33.14 4.16 -7.00
C PRO A 419 -33.11 3.44 -8.36
N ILE A 420 -32.86 2.13 -8.43
CA ILE A 420 -32.68 1.39 -9.69
C ILE A 420 -33.82 0.40 -9.97
N GLY A 421 -34.42 0.48 -11.16
CA GLY A 421 -35.50 -0.44 -11.57
C GLY A 421 -35.08 -1.92 -11.58
N GLY A 422 -36.05 -2.84 -11.51
CA GLY A 422 -35.81 -4.27 -11.29
C GLY A 422 -34.80 -4.93 -12.25
N ALA A 423 -34.81 -4.55 -13.53
CA ALA A 423 -33.83 -5.08 -14.49
C ALA A 423 -32.39 -4.61 -14.21
N ALA A 424 -32.21 -3.35 -13.79
CA ALA A 424 -30.91 -2.81 -13.43
C ALA A 424 -30.37 -3.45 -12.15
N LEU A 425 -31.25 -3.75 -11.18
CA LEU A 425 -30.89 -4.50 -9.98
C LEU A 425 -30.41 -5.92 -10.31
N VAL A 426 -31.11 -6.64 -11.19
CA VAL A 426 -30.69 -7.98 -11.63
C VAL A 426 -29.32 -7.95 -12.33
N LEU A 427 -29.09 -6.96 -13.20
CA LEU A 427 -27.79 -6.78 -13.85
C LEU A 427 -26.69 -6.45 -12.84
N TRP A 428 -26.99 -5.60 -11.84
CA TRP A 428 -26.05 -5.27 -10.78
C TRP A 428 -25.70 -6.50 -9.93
N ILE A 429 -26.69 -7.29 -9.53
CA ILE A 429 -26.48 -8.56 -8.78
C ILE A 429 -25.64 -9.52 -9.61
N GLY A 430 -25.96 -9.69 -10.89
CA GLY A 430 -25.18 -10.53 -11.80
C GLY A 430 -23.73 -10.07 -11.91
N ALA A 431 -23.50 -8.77 -12.04
CA ALA A 431 -22.17 -8.18 -12.05
C ALA A 431 -21.44 -8.44 -10.71
N ARG A 432 -22.12 -8.27 -9.57
CA ARG A 432 -21.55 -8.52 -8.24
C ARG A 432 -21.11 -9.98 -8.08
N LEU A 433 -21.99 -10.91 -8.44
CA LEU A 433 -21.69 -12.35 -8.39
C LEU A 433 -20.52 -12.72 -9.31
N VAL A 434 -20.51 -12.24 -10.56
CA VAL A 434 -19.41 -12.53 -11.50
C VAL A 434 -18.08 -11.94 -11.03
N GLY A 435 -18.11 -10.69 -10.56
CA GLY A 435 -16.94 -10.02 -10.00
C GLY A 435 -16.35 -10.77 -8.82
N THR A 436 -17.17 -11.02 -7.79
CA THR A 436 -16.75 -11.65 -6.53
C THR A 436 -16.36 -13.12 -6.72
N ILE A 437 -17.11 -13.90 -7.50
CA ILE A 437 -16.85 -15.35 -7.64
C ILE A 437 -15.69 -15.64 -8.59
N PHE A 438 -15.56 -14.91 -9.71
CA PHE A 438 -14.63 -15.29 -10.78
C PHE A 438 -13.50 -14.29 -11.00
N LEU A 439 -13.83 -13.00 -11.16
CA LEU A 439 -12.84 -12.01 -11.59
C LEU A 439 -11.84 -11.66 -10.49
N VAL A 440 -12.33 -11.38 -9.28
CA VAL A 440 -11.48 -11.04 -8.13
C VAL A 440 -10.53 -12.18 -7.78
N PRO A 441 -10.98 -13.44 -7.58
CA PRO A 441 -10.07 -14.56 -7.36
C PRO A 441 -9.03 -14.73 -8.46
N MET A 442 -9.42 -14.63 -9.72
CA MET A 442 -8.48 -14.74 -10.84
C MET A 442 -7.39 -13.66 -10.74
N ILE A 443 -7.77 -12.41 -10.51
CA ILE A 443 -6.84 -11.27 -10.45
C ILE A 443 -5.90 -11.38 -9.24
N GLU A 444 -6.45 -11.65 -8.06
CA GLU A 444 -5.67 -11.71 -6.83
C GLU A 444 -4.70 -12.90 -6.84
N GLU A 445 -5.15 -14.08 -7.24
CA GLU A 445 -4.28 -15.26 -7.30
C GLU A 445 -3.18 -15.11 -8.36
N LEU A 446 -3.46 -14.50 -9.51
CA LEU A 446 -2.42 -14.18 -10.50
C LEU A 446 -1.34 -13.26 -9.93
N PHE A 447 -1.73 -12.24 -9.17
CA PHE A 447 -0.79 -11.30 -8.58
C PHE A 447 -0.02 -11.91 -7.39
N PHE A 448 -0.73 -12.39 -6.37
CA PHE A 448 -0.12 -12.85 -5.13
C PHE A 448 0.63 -14.18 -5.30
N ARG A 449 -0.03 -15.19 -5.86
CA ARG A 449 0.53 -16.56 -5.98
C ARG A 449 1.28 -16.71 -7.30
N GLY A 450 0.74 -16.13 -8.36
CA GLY A 450 1.36 -16.14 -9.67
C GLY A 450 2.61 -15.30 -9.73
N TYR A 451 2.59 -14.03 -9.31
CA TYR A 451 3.73 -13.12 -9.44
C TYR A 451 4.55 -12.98 -8.15
N LEU A 452 3.95 -12.50 -7.06
CA LEU A 452 4.68 -12.14 -5.84
C LEU A 452 5.36 -13.36 -5.20
N HIS A 453 4.64 -14.47 -5.00
CA HIS A 453 5.20 -15.71 -4.49
C HIS A 453 6.32 -16.23 -5.40
N ALA A 454 6.04 -16.36 -6.70
CA ALA A 454 7.02 -16.87 -7.67
C ALA A 454 8.26 -15.98 -7.82
N ARG A 455 8.15 -14.69 -7.52
CA ARG A 455 9.26 -13.73 -7.56
C ARG A 455 10.23 -13.89 -6.38
N ILE A 456 9.76 -14.48 -5.28
CA ILE A 456 10.50 -14.68 -4.04
C ILE A 456 10.97 -16.14 -3.94
N ASP A 457 10.11 -17.11 -4.26
CA ASP A 457 10.40 -18.55 -4.17
C ASP A 457 11.38 -18.99 -5.27
N ASP A 458 12.62 -19.29 -4.89
CA ASP A 458 13.65 -19.86 -5.77
C ASP A 458 13.77 -21.38 -5.67
N GLY A 459 12.86 -22.02 -4.93
CA GLY A 459 12.88 -23.45 -4.62
C GLY A 459 13.49 -23.79 -3.27
N SER A 460 14.25 -22.89 -2.63
CA SER A 460 14.81 -23.13 -1.29
C SER A 460 13.76 -22.97 -0.19
N MET A 461 13.84 -23.79 0.86
CA MET A 461 12.88 -23.76 1.97
C MET A 461 12.75 -22.38 2.64
N PRO A 462 13.85 -21.66 2.94
CA PRO A 462 13.74 -20.37 3.60
C PRO A 462 13.05 -19.32 2.73
N LEU A 463 13.34 -19.28 1.43
CA LEU A 463 12.68 -18.37 0.49
C LEU A 463 11.24 -18.75 0.21
N ARG A 464 10.93 -20.04 0.22
CA ARG A 464 9.55 -20.51 0.12
C ARG A 464 8.71 -20.10 1.31
N ILE A 465 9.24 -20.19 2.53
CA ILE A 465 8.57 -19.68 3.74
C ILE A 465 8.40 -18.17 3.63
N LEU A 466 9.43 -17.45 3.18
CA LEU A 466 9.31 -16.00 3.02
C LEU A 466 8.27 -15.62 1.96
N ALA A 467 8.25 -16.30 0.81
CA ALA A 467 7.27 -16.09 -0.25
C ALA A 467 5.86 -16.34 0.25
N PHE A 468 5.68 -17.42 1.00
CA PHE A 468 4.42 -17.80 1.64
C PHE A 468 3.95 -16.72 2.62
N THR A 469 4.82 -16.25 3.52
CA THR A 469 4.51 -15.22 4.51
C THR A 469 4.23 -13.87 3.85
N ILE A 470 5.09 -13.40 2.95
CA ILE A 470 4.92 -12.10 2.28
C ILE A 470 3.65 -12.10 1.42
N SER A 471 3.37 -13.19 0.69
CA SER A 471 2.14 -13.31 -0.08
C SER A 471 0.90 -13.29 0.82
N ALA A 472 0.94 -13.95 1.98
CA ALA A 472 -0.20 -13.99 2.91
C ALA A 472 -0.43 -12.66 3.64
N VAL A 473 0.64 -12.02 4.11
CA VAL A 473 0.55 -10.70 4.74
C VAL A 473 0.08 -9.66 3.72
N GLY A 474 0.65 -9.65 2.51
CA GLY A 474 0.25 -8.73 1.45
C GLY A 474 -1.23 -8.88 1.08
N PHE A 475 -1.73 -10.12 0.99
CA PHE A 475 -3.14 -10.39 0.76
C PHE A 475 -4.01 -9.92 1.93
N ALA A 476 -3.64 -10.26 3.17
CA ALA A 476 -4.36 -9.87 4.38
C ALA A 476 -4.51 -8.36 4.54
N LEU A 477 -3.46 -7.58 4.25
CA LEU A 477 -3.45 -6.12 4.41
C LEU A 477 -4.45 -5.39 3.49
N LEU A 478 -4.91 -6.03 2.41
CA LEU A 478 -5.91 -5.44 1.51
C LEU A 478 -7.35 -5.71 1.95
N HIS A 479 -7.54 -6.53 2.98
CA HIS A 479 -8.86 -6.97 3.41
C HIS A 479 -9.18 -6.38 4.79
N GLY A 480 -10.43 -5.93 4.97
CA GLY A 480 -10.89 -5.44 6.28
C GLY A 480 -10.76 -6.50 7.37
N GLN A 481 -11.07 -7.76 7.04
CA GLN A 481 -10.94 -8.92 7.92
C GLN A 481 -9.57 -9.59 7.73
N TRP A 482 -8.50 -8.86 8.07
CA TRP A 482 -7.12 -9.23 7.76
C TRP A 482 -6.73 -10.64 8.25
N LEU A 483 -7.19 -11.08 9.42
CA LEU A 483 -6.87 -12.42 9.93
C LEU A 483 -7.52 -13.53 9.09
N ALA A 484 -8.80 -13.36 8.75
CA ALA A 484 -9.56 -14.31 7.92
C ALA A 484 -8.94 -14.43 6.52
N ALA A 485 -8.60 -13.29 5.92
CA ALA A 485 -7.93 -13.22 4.63
C ALA A 485 -6.52 -13.82 4.69
N GLY A 486 -5.78 -13.56 5.77
CA GLY A 486 -4.46 -14.15 6.01
C GLY A 486 -4.51 -15.67 6.05
N LEU A 487 -5.40 -16.25 6.87
CA LEU A 487 -5.58 -17.71 6.99
C LEU A 487 -6.01 -18.36 5.66
N ALA A 488 -6.98 -17.77 4.96
CA ALA A 488 -7.37 -18.23 3.63
C ALA A 488 -6.19 -18.19 2.66
N SER A 489 -5.36 -17.15 2.74
CA SER A 489 -4.17 -17.04 1.91
C SER A 489 -3.14 -18.13 2.19
N LEU A 490 -2.98 -18.55 3.45
CA LEU A 490 -2.11 -19.69 3.79
C LEU A 490 -2.60 -20.97 3.09
N VAL A 491 -3.92 -21.20 3.07
CA VAL A 491 -4.53 -22.36 2.38
C VAL A 491 -4.25 -22.31 0.89
N PHE A 492 -4.52 -21.18 0.23
CA PHE A 492 -4.31 -21.04 -1.22
C PHE A 492 -2.84 -21.17 -1.61
N SER A 493 -1.92 -20.60 -0.81
CA SER A 493 -0.49 -20.74 -1.02
C SER A 493 0.01 -22.18 -0.77
N ALA A 494 -0.58 -22.93 0.17
CA ALA A 494 -0.27 -24.34 0.37
C ALA A 494 -0.69 -25.20 -0.84
N LEU A 495 -1.85 -24.92 -1.43
CA LEU A 495 -2.31 -25.57 -2.66
C LEU A 495 -1.39 -25.27 -3.85
N LEU A 496 -0.92 -24.03 -3.97
CA LEU A 496 0.10 -23.65 -4.96
C LEU A 496 1.38 -24.48 -4.77
N ILE A 497 1.95 -24.51 -3.56
CA ILE A 497 3.23 -25.20 -3.28
C ILE A 497 3.12 -26.70 -3.57
N ARG A 498 1.97 -27.32 -3.26
CA ARG A 498 1.74 -28.76 -3.44
C ARG A 498 1.91 -29.21 -4.89
N ARG A 499 1.47 -28.41 -5.87
CA ARG A 499 1.42 -28.80 -7.30
C ARG A 499 2.12 -27.85 -8.26
N GLY A 500 2.57 -26.69 -7.79
CA GLY A 500 3.16 -25.63 -8.61
C GLY A 500 2.18 -25.01 -9.62
N ARG A 501 0.88 -24.98 -9.30
CA ARG A 501 -0.17 -24.53 -10.23
C ARG A 501 -1.00 -23.41 -9.61
N VAL A 502 -0.96 -22.23 -10.22
CA VAL A 502 -1.79 -21.08 -9.81
C VAL A 502 -3.29 -21.37 -10.02
N GLY A 503 -3.65 -22.15 -11.04
CA GLY A 503 -5.04 -22.54 -11.30
C GLY A 503 -5.71 -23.30 -10.15
N ASP A 504 -4.92 -24.03 -9.34
CA ASP A 504 -5.42 -24.76 -8.17
C ASP A 504 -5.78 -23.80 -7.01
N ALA A 505 -5.04 -22.69 -6.88
CA ALA A 505 -5.34 -21.61 -5.94
C ALA A 505 -6.54 -20.77 -6.41
N VAL A 506 -6.60 -20.44 -7.71
CA VAL A 506 -7.75 -19.75 -8.32
C VAL A 506 -9.03 -20.54 -8.07
N ALA A 507 -9.04 -21.85 -8.36
CA ALA A 507 -10.24 -22.65 -8.17
C ALA A 507 -10.68 -22.78 -6.71
N ALA A 508 -9.74 -22.85 -5.76
CA ALA A 508 -10.05 -22.85 -4.34
C ALA A 508 -10.68 -21.52 -3.91
N HIS A 509 -10.13 -20.40 -4.35
CA HIS A 509 -10.65 -19.08 -4.03
C HIS A 509 -12.03 -18.84 -4.69
N VAL A 510 -12.20 -19.24 -5.96
CA VAL A 510 -13.52 -19.26 -6.63
C VAL A 510 -14.53 -20.09 -5.82
N ALA A 511 -14.15 -21.27 -5.33
CA ALA A 511 -15.03 -22.12 -4.54
C ALA A 511 -15.41 -21.48 -3.19
N ALA A 512 -14.47 -20.81 -2.51
CA ALA A 512 -14.74 -20.08 -1.28
C ALA A 512 -15.78 -18.96 -1.52
N ASN A 513 -15.55 -18.13 -2.55
CA ASN A 513 -16.45 -17.02 -2.87
C ASN A 513 -17.81 -17.51 -3.40
N ALA A 514 -17.84 -18.62 -4.12
CA ALA A 514 -19.10 -19.25 -4.56
C ALA A 514 -19.94 -19.71 -3.37
N VAL A 515 -19.34 -20.32 -2.34
CA VAL A 515 -20.06 -20.71 -1.12
C VAL A 515 -20.64 -19.50 -0.40
N VAL A 516 -19.85 -18.43 -0.23
CA VAL A 516 -20.32 -17.17 0.38
C VAL A 516 -21.46 -16.56 -0.44
N ALA A 517 -21.31 -16.52 -1.76
CA ALA A 517 -22.31 -15.95 -2.66
C ALA A 517 -23.62 -16.75 -2.68
N LEU A 518 -23.54 -18.08 -2.69
CA LEU A 518 -24.72 -18.93 -2.59
C LEU A 518 -25.46 -18.69 -1.26
N TRP A 519 -24.71 -18.57 -0.16
CA TRP A 519 -25.29 -18.25 1.14
C TRP A 519 -25.92 -16.85 1.18
N ALA A 520 -25.29 -15.84 0.58
CA ALA A 520 -25.83 -14.50 0.45
C ALA A 520 -27.18 -14.50 -0.30
N VAL A 521 -27.24 -15.21 -1.42
CA VAL A 521 -28.48 -15.36 -2.22
C VAL A 521 -29.56 -16.11 -1.43
N SER A 522 -29.21 -17.22 -0.75
CA SER A 522 -30.21 -18.03 -0.03
C SER A 522 -30.72 -17.38 1.25
N SER A 523 -29.87 -16.61 1.94
CA SER A 523 -30.23 -15.92 3.18
C SER A 523 -30.83 -14.53 2.94
N GLY A 524 -30.73 -14.01 1.71
CA GLY A 524 -31.04 -12.61 1.40
C GLY A 524 -30.06 -11.60 2.02
N ASN A 525 -28.97 -12.06 2.63
CA ASN A 525 -27.97 -11.21 3.25
C ASN A 525 -26.88 -10.84 2.25
N TRP A 526 -27.11 -9.74 1.54
CA TRP A 526 -26.20 -9.25 0.51
C TRP A 526 -24.98 -8.50 1.04
N ALA A 527 -24.88 -8.23 2.35
CA ALA A 527 -23.68 -7.64 2.96
C ALA A 527 -22.46 -8.59 2.94
N LEU A 528 -22.65 -9.82 2.47
CA LEU A 528 -21.62 -10.86 2.40
C LEU A 528 -20.81 -10.88 1.10
N ILE A 529 -21.24 -10.17 0.03
CA ILE A 529 -20.59 -10.25 -1.29
C ILE A 529 -20.23 -8.92 -1.90
#